data_AF-A0AAV3XWR3-F1
#
_entry.id   AF-A0AAV3XWR3-F1
#
_cell.length_a   1.000
_cell.length_b   1.000
_cell.length_c   1.000
_cell.angle_alpha   90.00
_cell.angle_beta   90.00
_cell.angle_gamma   90.00
#
_symmetry.space_group_name_H-M   'P 1'
#
loop_
_entity.id
_entity.type
_entity.pdbx_description
1 polymer ?
#
loop_
_entity_poly.entity_id
_entity_poly.type
_entity_poly.pdbx_seq_one_letter_code
_entity_poly.pdbx_strand_id
1 'polypeptide(L)'
;MTSPCPLLIVYSSLASAHGLKSCPIRDRVVVAKLVAKPLNLGIIQVYAPISDSEDVEVEKFNEEIEKAKDYVKSQDIMMVIGYLNAKLGMKE
;
A
#
# COMPACT_ATOMS: atom_id res chain seq x y z
N MET A 1 21.21 -1.30 11.36
CA MET A 1 21.02 0.11 10.97
C MET A 1 19.90 0.16 9.96
N THR A 2 18.66 0.26 10.44
CA THR A 2 17.46 0.29 9.60
C THR A 2 17.21 1.74 9.20
N SER A 3 17.47 2.07 7.94
CA SER A 3 17.08 3.36 7.37
C SER A 3 15.56 3.53 7.49
N PRO A 4 15.07 4.67 7.99
CA PRO A 4 13.64 4.95 7.95
C PRO A 4 13.26 5.32 6.51
N CYS A 5 12.38 4.55 5.88
CA CYS A 5 11.76 4.88 4.60
C CYS A 5 11.13 6.28 4.68
N PRO A 6 11.61 7.28 3.92
CA PRO A 6 11.32 8.68 4.22
C PRO A 6 10.04 9.24 3.58
N LEU A 7 9.07 8.44 3.13
CA LEU A 7 7.92 8.98 2.38
C LEU A 7 6.53 8.44 2.73
N LEU A 8 6.30 7.92 3.94
CA LEU A 8 4.93 7.81 4.44
C LEU A 8 4.84 8.17 5.92
N ILE A 9 4.93 9.47 6.17
CA ILE A 9 4.53 10.07 7.44
C ILE A 9 2.99 10.06 7.47
N VAL A 10 2.42 8.98 7.97
CA VAL A 10 1.26 9.14 8.85
C VAL A 10 1.87 9.46 10.22
N TYR A 11 1.73 10.72 10.67
CA TYR A 11 2.21 11.17 11.98
C TYR A 11 1.70 10.22 13.06
N SER A 12 2.60 9.34 13.53
CA SER A 12 2.26 8.17 14.35
C SER A 12 1.59 8.54 15.68
N SER A 13 1.77 9.76 16.18
CA SER A 13 1.18 10.22 17.44
C SER A 13 -0.26 10.75 17.32
N LEU A 14 -0.66 11.34 16.19
CA LEU A 14 -2.02 11.91 16.00
C LEU A 14 -2.97 10.96 15.26
N ALA A 15 -2.41 10.05 14.45
CA ALA A 15 -3.17 9.11 13.63
C ALA A 15 -3.91 8.05 14.45
N SER A 16 -3.28 7.52 15.51
CA SER A 16 -3.93 6.53 16.37
C SER A 16 -5.12 7.11 17.15
N ALA A 17 -5.11 8.43 17.45
CA ALA A 17 -6.21 9.10 18.13
C ALA A 17 -7.47 9.21 17.25
N HIS A 18 -7.31 9.16 15.91
CA HIS A 18 -8.39 9.32 14.93
C HIS A 18 -8.71 8.02 14.17
N GLY A 19 -8.28 6.87 14.71
CA GLY A 19 -8.63 5.56 14.16
C GLY A 19 -7.80 5.11 12.96
N LEU A 20 -6.69 5.78 12.64
CA LEU A 20 -5.78 5.38 11.57
C LEU A 20 -4.64 4.51 12.12
N LYS A 21 -4.53 3.28 11.61
CA LYS A 21 -3.45 2.32 11.94
C LYS A 21 -2.68 1.98 10.67
N SER A 22 -1.37 1.91 10.70
CA SER A 22 -0.54 1.55 9.53
C SER A 22 0.48 0.47 9.86
N CYS A 23 0.72 -0.42 8.90
CA CYS A 23 1.71 -1.48 8.97
C CYS A 23 2.50 -1.51 7.64
N PRO A 24 3.81 -1.20 7.64
CA PRO A 24 4.63 -1.41 6.46
C PRO A 24 4.80 -2.91 6.23
N ILE A 25 4.42 -3.39 5.04
CA ILE A 25 4.58 -4.79 4.66
C ILE A 25 5.99 -4.98 4.07
N ARG A 26 6.40 -4.06 3.19
CA ARG A 26 7.69 -4.02 2.49
C ARG A 26 8.06 -2.59 2.12
N ASP A 27 9.27 -2.42 1.58
CA ASP A 27 9.83 -1.11 1.19
C ASP A 27 8.90 -0.29 0.27
N ARG A 28 8.11 -0.97 -0.57
CA ARG A 28 7.23 -0.36 -1.58
C ARG A 28 5.74 -0.52 -1.29
N VAL A 29 5.35 -1.23 -0.22
CA VAL A 29 3.95 -1.56 0.09
C VAL A 29 3.65 -1.32 1.56
N VAL A 30 2.70 -0.43 1.82
CA VAL A 30 2.19 -0.12 3.16
C VAL A 30 0.69 -0.34 3.21
N VAL A 31 0.23 -1.02 4.25
CA VAL A 31 -1.20 -1.15 4.54
C VAL A 31 -1.57 -0.21 5.65
N ALA A 32 -2.64 0.55 5.47
CA ALA A 32 -3.26 1.36 6.50
C ALA A 32 -4.73 1.01 6.64
N LYS A 33 -5.26 1.14 7.85
CA LYS A 33 -6.66 0.94 8.19
C LYS A 33 -7.17 2.21 8.87
N LEU A 34 -8.14 2.84 8.25
CA LEU A 34 -8.90 3.93 8.84
C LEU A 34 -10.21 3.36 9.41
N VAL A 35 -10.37 3.47 10.72
CA VAL A 35 -11.61 3.10 11.42
C VAL A 35 -12.62 4.23 11.23
N ALA A 36 -13.62 3.97 10.40
CA ALA A 36 -14.67 4.91 10.04
C ALA A 36 -16.06 4.25 10.17
N LYS A 37 -17.12 5.07 10.12
CA LYS A 37 -18.51 4.62 10.08
C LYS A 37 -19.13 5.05 8.75
N PRO A 38 -19.98 4.22 8.10
CA PRO A 38 -20.48 2.92 8.57
C PRO A 38 -19.51 1.74 8.37
N LEU A 39 -18.47 1.89 7.54
CA LEU A 39 -17.49 0.85 7.24
C LEU A 39 -16.06 1.37 7.44
N ASN A 40 -15.13 0.48 7.78
CA ASN A 40 -13.71 0.86 7.80
C ASN A 40 -13.17 0.89 6.37
N LEU A 41 -12.06 1.61 6.22
CA LEU A 41 -11.32 1.72 4.97
C LEU A 41 -9.92 1.12 5.14
N GLY A 42 -9.64 0.06 4.38
CA GLY A 42 -8.31 -0.48 4.16
C GLY A 42 -7.65 0.20 2.96
N ILE A 43 -6.47 0.76 3.17
CA ILE A 43 -5.69 1.49 2.18
C ILE A 43 -4.40 0.71 1.97
N ILE A 44 -4.15 0.26 0.76
CA ILE A 44 -2.89 -0.33 0.34
C ILE A 44 -2.16 0.72 -0.47
N GLN A 45 -1.19 1.38 0.15
CA GLN A 45 -0.33 2.36 -0.48
C GLN A 45 0.83 1.64 -1.18
N VAL A 46 0.99 1.89 -2.48
CA VAL A 46 2.02 1.24 -3.28
C VAL A 46 2.92 2.25 -4.01
N TYR A 47 4.17 1.86 -4.18
CA TYR A 47 5.14 2.53 -5.05
C TYR A 47 5.68 1.51 -6.05
N ALA A 48 5.03 1.44 -7.22
CA ALA A 48 5.33 0.44 -8.22
C ALA A 48 6.75 0.61 -8.80
N PRO A 49 7.41 -0.50 -9.17
CA PRO A 49 8.63 -0.48 -9.95
C PRO A 49 8.49 0.38 -11.21
N ILE A 50 9.60 0.97 -11.66
CA ILE A 50 9.62 1.74 -12.91
C ILE A 50 9.58 0.80 -14.11
N SER A 51 9.23 1.32 -15.28
CA SER A 51 9.08 0.58 -16.54
C SER A 51 10.24 -0.34 -16.95
N ASP A 52 11.44 -0.05 -16.46
CA ASP A 52 12.70 -0.75 -16.81
C ASP A 52 13.20 -1.65 -15.66
N SER A 53 12.36 -1.89 -14.66
CA SER A 53 12.69 -2.81 -13.56
C SER A 53 12.67 -4.24 -14.07
N GLU A 54 13.47 -5.11 -13.48
CA GLU A 54 13.53 -6.53 -13.85
C GLU A 54 12.18 -7.22 -13.58
N ASP A 55 11.81 -8.18 -14.44
CA ASP A 55 10.56 -8.94 -14.31
C ASP A 55 10.41 -9.58 -12.92
N VAL A 56 11.53 -10.04 -12.34
CA VAL A 56 11.59 -10.61 -10.99
C VAL A 56 11.18 -9.60 -9.92
N GLU A 57 11.56 -8.32 -10.06
CA GLU A 57 11.14 -7.27 -9.13
C GLU A 57 9.65 -6.96 -9.28
N VAL A 58 9.13 -7.00 -10.50
CA VAL A 58 7.71 -6.78 -10.81
C VAL A 58 6.85 -7.92 -10.25
N GLU A 59 7.25 -9.18 -10.47
CA GLU A 59 6.59 -10.36 -9.90
C GLU A 59 6.57 -10.31 -8.38
N LYS A 60 7.72 -10.04 -7.76
CA LYS A 60 7.82 -9.89 -6.31
C LYS A 60 6.91 -8.78 -5.78
N PHE A 61 6.86 -7.63 -6.45
CA PHE A 61 5.97 -6.53 -6.09
C PHE A 61 4.49 -6.94 -6.19
N ASN A 62 4.09 -7.67 -7.24
CA ASN A 62 2.73 -8.17 -7.38
C ASN A 62 2.37 -9.17 -6.26
N GLU A 63 3.27 -10.08 -5.88
CA GLU A 63 3.05 -10.96 -4.73
C GLU A 63 2.91 -10.20 -3.41
N GLU A 64 3.67 -9.13 -3.22
CA GLU A 64 3.60 -8.29 -2.03
C GLU A 64 2.24 -7.56 -1.93
N ILE A 65 1.67 -7.14 -3.06
CA ILE A 65 0.31 -6.59 -3.12
C ILE A 65 -0.73 -7.65 -2.76
N GLU A 66 -0.63 -8.86 -3.30
CA GLU A 66 -1.57 -9.93 -2.95
C GLU A 66 -1.53 -10.24 -1.45
N LYS A 67 -0.33 -10.38 -0.88
CA LYS A 67 -0.16 -10.54 0.57
C LYS A 67 -0.73 -9.35 1.35
N ALA A 68 -0.64 -8.13 0.83
CA ALA A 68 -1.19 -6.94 1.47
C ALA A 68 -2.73 -6.95 1.54
N LYS A 69 -3.41 -7.55 0.56
CA LYS A 69 -4.87 -7.68 0.55
C LYS A 69 -5.38 -8.53 1.71
N ASP A 70 -4.63 -9.56 2.12
CA ASP A 70 -4.99 -10.42 3.25
C ASP A 70 -5.08 -9.67 4.59
N TYR A 71 -4.43 -8.51 4.71
CA TYR A 71 -4.52 -7.65 5.89
C TYR A 71 -5.77 -6.78 5.93
N VAL A 72 -6.48 -6.64 4.80
CA VAL A 72 -7.74 -5.89 4.72
C VAL A 72 -8.89 -6.87 4.89
N LYS A 73 -9.78 -6.60 5.84
CA LYS A 73 -10.95 -7.47 6.05
C LYS A 73 -11.88 -7.35 4.85
N SER A 74 -12.46 -8.47 4.41
CA SER A 74 -13.38 -8.52 3.26
C SER A 74 -14.62 -7.62 3.38
N GLN A 75 -15.04 -7.24 4.60
CA GLN A 75 -16.15 -6.33 4.86
C GLN A 75 -15.75 -4.84 4.83
N ASP A 76 -14.46 -4.56 4.92
CA ASP A 76 -13.93 -3.20 4.87
C ASP A 76 -13.80 -2.78 3.40
N ILE A 77 -13.93 -1.49 3.13
CA ILE A 77 -13.66 -0.96 1.78
C ILE A 77 -12.16 -1.09 1.54
N MET A 78 -11.74 -1.69 0.43
CA MET A 78 -10.33 -1.79 0.05
C MET A 78 -10.00 -0.81 -1.07
N MET A 79 -9.02 0.05 -0.85
CA MET A 79 -8.47 0.95 -1.85
C MET A 79 -6.98 0.67 -2.03
N VAL A 80 -6.55 0.49 -3.29
CA VAL A 80 -5.13 0.46 -3.66
C VAL A 80 -4.80 1.82 -4.26
N ILE A 81 -3.88 2.56 -3.64
CA ILE A 81 -3.54 3.93 -4.04
C ILE A 81 -2.02 4.11 -4.10
N GLY A 82 -1.58 5.12 -4.85
CA GLY A 82 -0.18 5.50 -4.91
C GLY A 82 0.35 5.60 -6.32
N TYR A 83 1.65 5.41 -6.46
CA TYR A 83 2.34 5.60 -7.72
C TYR A 83 2.44 4.25 -8.43
N LEU A 84 1.42 3.95 -9.24
CA LEU A 84 1.26 2.63 -9.86
C LEU A 84 2.17 2.38 -11.06
N ASN A 85 2.86 3.40 -11.60
CA ASN A 85 3.78 3.30 -12.76
C ASN A 85 3.27 2.37 -13.89
N ALA A 86 1.96 2.28 -14.07
CA ALA A 86 1.38 1.33 -15.00
C ALA A 86 1.69 1.79 -16.42
N LYS A 87 2.31 0.92 -17.23
CA LYS A 87 2.33 1.10 -18.68
C LYS A 87 0.88 0.99 -19.15
N LEU A 88 0.26 2.12 -19.46
CA LEU A 88 -1.04 2.13 -20.14
C LEU A 88 -0.83 1.46 -21.48
N GLY A 89 -1.36 0.25 -21.64
CA GLY A 89 -1.33 -0.43 -22.93
C GLY A 89 -2.05 0.44 -23.96
N MET A 90 -1.30 0.98 -24.92
CA MET A 90 -1.93 1.38 -26.16
C MET A 90 -2.31 0.09 -26.87
N LYS A 91 -3.62 -0.15 -27.02
CA LYS A 91 -4.12 -1.16 -27.94
C LYS A 91 -3.59 -0.80 -29.34
N GLU A 92 -2.91 -1.74 -29.98
CA GLU A 92 -2.95 -1.83 -31.44
C GLU A 92 -4.33 -2.30 -31.89
#